data_AF-A0A7W1XPI0-F1
#
_entry.id   AF-A0A7W1XPI0-F1
#
_cell.length_a   1.000
_cell.length_b   1.000
_cell.length_c   1.000
_cell.angle_alpha   90.00
_cell.angle_beta   90.00
_cell.angle_gamma   90.00
#
_symmetry.space_group_name_H-M   'P 1'
#
loop_
_entity.id
_entity.type
_entity.pdbx_description
1 polymer ?
#
loop_
_entity_poly.entity_id
_entity_poly.type
_entity_poly.pdbx_seq_one_letter_code
_entity_poly.pdbx_strand_id
1 'polypeptide(L)'
;MYERLKRDVSFIQGMLESDVNHHEHVEYKAVQRLLEVTDQLVEVSEQLDRRLSELEEYVEAVDEDLNDVELLVYDDEEDEDDEDDWLVAVTCPDCGEEVLVDEEDFEDDSIELLCPKCNTVLEVKDINEDEVDEIILEEA
;
A
#
# COMPACT_ATOMS: atom_id res chain seq x y z
N MET A 1 7.67 -30.23 -5.01
CA MET A 1 7.21 -30.68 -3.67
C MET A 1 6.02 -31.63 -3.78
N TYR A 2 4.97 -31.27 -4.52
CA TYR A 2 3.75 -32.08 -4.72
C TYR A 2 3.98 -33.48 -5.30
N GLU A 3 4.95 -33.66 -6.21
CA GLU A 3 5.27 -34.99 -6.77
C GLU A 3 5.69 -36.02 -5.73
N ARG A 4 6.41 -35.60 -4.68
CA ARG A 4 6.80 -36.50 -3.58
C ARG A 4 5.58 -36.91 -2.77
N LEU A 5 4.70 -35.96 -2.45
CA LEU A 5 3.46 -36.22 -1.72
C LEU A 5 2.53 -37.15 -2.51
N LYS A 6 2.34 -36.90 -3.81
CA LYS A 6 1.58 -37.80 -4.70
C LYS A 6 2.17 -39.20 -4.71
N ARG A 7 3.50 -39.33 -4.84
CA ARG A 7 4.19 -40.62 -4.79
C ARG A 7 3.97 -41.35 -3.47
N ASP A 8 4.06 -40.64 -2.34
CA ASP A 8 3.87 -41.22 -1.01
C ASP A 8 2.40 -41.67 -0.82
N VAL A 9 1.41 -40.86 -1.25
CA VAL A 9 -0.02 -41.24 -1.24
C VAL A 9 -0.26 -42.48 -2.11
N SER A 10 0.25 -42.51 -3.35
CA SER A 10 0.10 -43.67 -4.24
C SER A 10 0.80 -44.92 -3.72
N PHE A 11 1.96 -44.77 -3.06
CA PHE A 11 2.66 -45.88 -2.43
C PHE A 11 1.84 -46.50 -1.29
N ILE A 12 1.24 -45.67 -0.42
CA ILE A 12 0.42 -46.15 0.69
C ILE A 12 -0.87 -46.80 0.17
N GLN A 13 -1.51 -46.23 -0.87
CA GLN A 13 -2.65 -46.84 -1.54
C GLN A 13 -2.31 -48.24 -2.07
N GLY A 14 -1.21 -48.39 -2.79
CA GLY A 14 -0.78 -49.70 -3.29
C GLY A 14 -0.46 -50.72 -2.19
N MET A 15 0.08 -50.26 -1.06
CA MET A 15 0.35 -51.12 0.10
C MET A 15 -0.96 -51.63 0.74
N LEU A 16 -1.99 -50.78 0.81
CA LEU A 16 -3.31 -51.14 1.35
C LEU A 16 -4.08 -52.08 0.41
N GLU A 17 -4.01 -51.86 -0.90
CA GLU A 17 -4.65 -52.74 -1.89
C GLU A 17 -4.08 -54.16 -1.86
N SER A 18 -2.79 -54.32 -1.52
CA SER A 18 -2.13 -55.62 -1.44
C SER A 18 -2.56 -56.48 -0.23
N ASP A 19 -3.11 -55.90 0.84
CA ASP A 19 -3.52 -56.64 2.04
C ASP A 19 -5.03 -56.96 2.03
N VAL A 20 -5.39 -57.99 1.25
CA VAL A 20 -6.77 -58.41 0.97
C VAL A 20 -7.53 -58.87 2.22
N ASN A 21 -6.83 -59.31 3.28
CA ASN A 21 -7.45 -59.88 4.46
C ASN A 21 -8.20 -58.84 5.31
N HIS A 22 -7.88 -57.55 5.16
CA HIS A 22 -8.41 -56.49 6.01
C HIS A 22 -9.42 -55.56 5.31
N HIS A 23 -9.77 -55.81 4.06
CA HIS A 23 -10.62 -54.89 3.26
C HIS A 23 -12.02 -54.66 3.85
N GLU A 24 -12.55 -55.60 4.63
CA GLU A 24 -13.87 -55.46 5.26
C GLU A 24 -13.85 -54.65 6.56
N HIS A 25 -12.66 -54.47 7.16
CA HIS A 25 -12.49 -53.78 8.43
C HIS A 25 -12.82 -52.28 8.31
N VAL A 26 -13.35 -51.72 9.39
CA VAL A 26 -13.75 -50.30 9.45
C VAL A 26 -12.53 -49.40 9.36
N GLU A 27 -11.42 -49.84 9.97
CA GLU A 27 -10.12 -49.19 9.94
C GLU A 27 -9.58 -49.06 8.51
N TYR A 28 -9.68 -50.12 7.71
CA TYR A 28 -9.25 -50.10 6.30
C TYR A 28 -10.03 -49.04 5.51
N LYS A 29 -11.36 -49.05 5.61
CA LYS A 29 -12.24 -48.10 4.93
C LYS A 29 -12.00 -46.65 5.37
N ALA A 30 -11.74 -46.44 6.66
CA ALA A 30 -11.41 -45.12 7.19
C ALA A 30 -10.07 -44.59 6.63
N VAL A 31 -9.02 -45.43 6.62
CA VAL A 31 -7.71 -45.06 6.07
C VAL A 31 -7.78 -44.84 4.56
N GLN A 32 -8.51 -45.67 3.82
CA GLN A 32 -8.74 -45.48 2.39
C GLN A 32 -9.41 -44.13 2.11
N ARG A 33 -10.46 -43.80 2.88
CA ARG A 33 -11.15 -42.52 2.73
C ARG A 33 -10.25 -41.33 3.10
N LEU A 34 -9.42 -41.47 4.12
CA LEU A 34 -8.42 -40.45 4.46
C LEU A 34 -7.41 -40.25 3.33
N LEU A 35 -6.95 -41.33 2.68
CA LEU A 35 -6.02 -41.25 1.56
C LEU A 35 -6.62 -40.51 0.36
N GLU A 36 -7.87 -40.79 0.02
CA GLU A 36 -8.61 -40.06 -1.02
C GLU A 36 -8.71 -38.56 -0.70
N VAL A 37 -9.02 -38.22 0.55
CA VAL A 37 -9.08 -36.81 0.98
C VAL A 37 -7.70 -36.16 0.91
N THR A 38 -6.63 -36.86 1.31
CA THR A 38 -5.27 -36.32 1.19
C THR A 38 -4.83 -36.14 -0.26
N ASP A 39 -5.21 -37.04 -1.17
CA ASP A 39 -4.91 -36.90 -2.59
C ASP A 39 -5.57 -35.63 -3.18
N GLN A 40 -6.85 -35.42 -2.85
CA GLN A 40 -7.58 -34.20 -3.21
C GLN A 40 -6.95 -32.94 -2.61
N LEU A 41 -6.49 -33.00 -1.35
CA LEU A 41 -5.81 -31.87 -0.72
C LEU A 41 -4.49 -31.54 -1.43
N VAL A 42 -3.74 -32.56 -1.86
CA VAL A 42 -2.49 -32.35 -2.61
C VAL A 42 -2.79 -31.70 -3.97
N GLU A 43 -3.84 -32.13 -4.67
CA GLU A 43 -4.26 -31.54 -5.94
C GLU A 43 -4.71 -30.08 -5.80
N VAL A 44 -5.59 -29.79 -4.84
CA VAL A 44 -6.06 -28.42 -4.57
C VAL A 44 -4.90 -27.51 -4.17
N SER A 45 -3.96 -28.01 -3.36
CA SER A 45 -2.78 -27.24 -2.96
C SER A 45 -1.89 -26.90 -4.17
N GLU A 46 -1.66 -27.86 -5.06
CA GLU A 46 -0.92 -27.64 -6.31
C GLU A 46 -1.63 -26.63 -7.24
N GLN A 47 -2.96 -26.60 -7.25
CA GLN A 47 -3.72 -25.60 -7.99
C GLN A 47 -3.62 -24.20 -7.35
N LEU A 48 -3.67 -24.12 -6.01
CA LEU A 48 -3.49 -22.87 -5.28
C LEU A 48 -2.11 -22.27 -5.52
N ASP A 49 -1.07 -23.10 -5.49
CA ASP A 49 0.32 -22.69 -5.75
C ASP A 49 0.45 -22.01 -7.12
N ARG A 50 -0.11 -22.61 -8.17
CA ARG A 50 -0.13 -22.02 -9.52
C ARG A 50 -0.83 -20.66 -9.56
N ARG A 51 -2.01 -20.57 -8.95
CA ARG A 51 -2.78 -19.32 -8.90
C ARG A 51 -2.06 -18.24 -8.12
N LEU A 52 -1.30 -18.62 -7.09
CA LEU A 52 -0.48 -17.69 -6.33
C LEU A 52 0.66 -17.16 -7.18
N SER A 53 1.37 -18.03 -7.91
CA SER A 53 2.43 -17.59 -8.84
C SER A 53 1.89 -16.67 -9.94
N GLU A 54 0.72 -16.98 -10.51
CA GLU A 54 0.06 -16.08 -11.46
C GLU A 54 -0.26 -14.71 -10.83
N LEU A 55 -0.70 -14.68 -9.57
CA LEU A 55 -0.95 -13.43 -8.84
C LEU A 55 0.32 -12.65 -8.53
N GLU A 56 1.43 -13.34 -8.22
CA GLU A 56 2.74 -12.72 -8.04
C GLU A 56 3.16 -12.01 -9.34
N GLU A 57 3.03 -12.67 -10.50
CA GLU A 57 3.29 -12.06 -11.81
C GLU A 57 2.39 -10.84 -12.07
N TYR A 58 1.10 -10.90 -11.73
CA TYR A 58 0.21 -9.73 -11.87
C TYR A 58 0.60 -8.58 -10.95
N VAL A 59 1.05 -8.86 -9.73
CA VAL A 59 1.48 -7.82 -8.79
C VAL A 59 2.78 -7.18 -9.25
N GLU A 60 3.73 -7.98 -9.76
CA GLU A 60 4.96 -7.45 -10.36
C GLU A 60 4.66 -6.54 -11.56
N ALA A 61 3.71 -6.92 -12.42
CA ALA A 61 3.30 -6.06 -13.54
C ALA A 61 2.66 -4.74 -13.07
N VAL A 62 1.86 -4.77 -12.00
CA VAL A 62 1.29 -3.55 -11.42
C VAL A 62 2.38 -2.67 -10.80
N ASP A 63 3.38 -3.26 -10.14
CA ASP A 63 4.52 -2.54 -9.58
C ASP A 63 5.33 -1.84 -10.68
N GLU A 64 5.60 -2.52 -11.79
CA GLU A 64 6.25 -1.95 -12.97
C GLU A 64 5.43 -0.80 -13.58
N ASP A 65 4.12 -1.00 -13.81
CA ASP A 65 3.22 0.04 -14.33
C ASP A 65 3.18 1.27 -13.40
N LEU A 66 3.21 1.07 -12.08
CA LEU A 66 3.22 2.17 -11.10
C LEU A 66 4.56 2.92 -11.12
N ASN A 67 5.68 2.21 -11.24
CA ASN A 67 6.99 2.82 -11.40
C ASN A 67 7.06 3.67 -12.68
N ASP A 68 6.47 3.21 -13.78
CA ASP A 68 6.38 4.01 -15.01
C ASP A 68 5.56 5.29 -14.81
N VAL A 69 4.47 5.22 -14.04
CA VAL A 69 3.69 6.41 -13.67
C VAL A 69 4.49 7.34 -12.76
N GLU A 70 5.21 6.79 -11.78
CA GLU A 70 6.08 7.57 -10.89
C GLU A 70 7.11 8.33 -11.70
N LEU A 71 7.77 7.66 -12.66
CA LEU A 71 8.72 8.32 -13.54
C LEU A 71 8.03 9.41 -14.38
N LEU A 72 6.88 9.14 -14.99
CA LEU A 72 6.18 10.15 -15.79
C LEU A 72 5.69 11.38 -15.01
N VAL A 73 5.46 11.25 -13.70
CA VAL A 73 4.92 12.32 -12.86
C VAL A 73 6.02 13.05 -12.08
N TYR A 74 7.07 12.34 -11.66
CA TYR A 74 8.08 12.84 -10.74
C TYR A 74 9.51 12.87 -11.32
N ASP A 75 9.79 12.24 -12.48
CA ASP A 75 11.14 12.24 -13.12
C ASP A 75 11.41 13.50 -13.97
N ASP A 76 10.40 14.35 -14.20
CA ASP A 76 10.57 15.68 -14.81
C ASP A 76 10.98 16.75 -13.76
N GLU A 77 11.17 16.38 -12.49
CA GLU A 77 11.63 17.26 -11.38
C GLU A 77 13.11 17.01 -10.98
N GLU A 78 13.91 16.29 -11.78
CA GLU A 78 15.38 16.16 -11.55
C GLU A 78 16.23 17.22 -12.29
N ASP A 79 15.63 18.30 -12.80
CA ASP A 79 16.34 19.44 -13.43
C ASP A 79 15.66 20.81 -13.18
N GLU A 80 14.87 20.96 -12.12
CA GLU A 80 14.58 22.26 -11.50
C GLU A 80 14.93 22.18 -10.02
N ASP A 81 15.47 23.26 -9.50
CA ASP A 81 16.32 23.34 -8.32
C ASP A 81 15.60 22.91 -7.03
N ASP A 82 16.35 22.88 -5.93
CA ASP A 82 15.85 22.81 -4.54
C ASP A 82 14.85 23.95 -4.22
N GLU A 83 13.69 23.98 -4.84
CA GLU A 83 12.47 24.66 -4.41
C GLU A 83 11.52 23.52 -4.03
N ASP A 84 11.74 22.90 -2.86
CA ASP A 84 10.68 22.95 -1.85
C ASP A 84 9.82 24.20 -2.14
N ASP A 85 8.66 24.01 -2.79
CA ASP A 85 7.55 24.95 -2.78
C ASP A 85 7.60 25.61 -1.39
N TRP A 86 8.02 26.88 -1.30
CA TRP A 86 8.30 27.58 -0.04
C TRP A 86 6.96 27.88 0.67
N LEU A 87 6.25 26.82 1.05
CA LEU A 87 4.93 26.88 1.63
C LEU A 87 5.05 27.40 3.06
N VAL A 88 4.62 28.63 3.27
CA VAL A 88 4.55 29.25 4.59
C VAL A 88 3.30 28.74 5.31
N ALA A 89 3.51 28.12 6.48
CA ALA A 89 2.42 27.70 7.35
C ALA A 89 1.92 28.88 8.20
N VAL A 90 0.72 29.37 7.90
CA VAL A 90 0.06 30.45 8.64
C VAL A 90 -1.05 29.88 9.51
N THR A 91 -0.99 30.10 10.82
CA THR A 91 -2.07 29.70 11.73
C THR A 91 -3.21 30.71 11.70
N CYS A 92 -4.43 30.26 11.37
CA CYS A 92 -5.62 31.10 11.41
C CYS A 92 -5.97 31.51 12.87
N PRO A 93 -6.09 32.81 13.19
CA PRO A 93 -6.32 33.27 14.55
C PRO A 93 -7.72 32.93 15.09
N ASP A 94 -8.72 32.80 14.21
CA ASP A 94 -10.10 32.53 14.62
C ASP A 94 -10.38 31.06 14.90
N CYS A 95 -9.81 30.15 14.09
CA CYS A 95 -10.14 28.72 14.17
C CYS A 95 -8.95 27.82 14.52
N GLY A 96 -7.74 28.39 14.61
CA GLY A 96 -6.50 27.69 14.97
C GLY A 96 -6.03 26.66 13.96
N GLU A 97 -6.55 26.71 12.72
CA GLU A 97 -6.13 25.81 11.65
C GLU A 97 -4.88 26.35 10.96
N GLU A 98 -3.93 25.47 10.68
CA GLU A 98 -2.76 25.79 9.87
C GLU A 98 -3.15 25.81 8.39
N VAL A 99 -2.90 26.93 7.73
CA VAL A 99 -3.13 27.15 6.30
C VAL A 99 -1.76 27.21 5.64
N LEU A 100 -1.54 26.38 4.62
CA LEU A 100 -0.33 26.37 3.80
C LEU A 100 -0.54 27.34 2.63
N VAL A 101 0.43 28.23 2.43
CA VAL A 101 0.38 29.33 1.44
C VAL A 101 1.70 29.36 0.69
N ASP A 102 1.65 29.55 -0.62
CA ASP A 102 2.83 29.62 -1.49
C ASP A 102 3.65 30.91 -1.25
N GLU A 103 4.97 30.88 -1.37
CA GLU A 103 5.80 32.09 -1.16
C GLU A 103 5.57 33.13 -2.27
N GLU A 104 5.26 32.70 -3.48
CA GLU A 104 4.90 33.58 -4.60
C GLU A 104 3.67 34.45 -4.30
N ASP A 105 2.76 33.95 -3.45
CA ASP A 105 1.59 34.70 -2.97
C ASP A 105 1.97 35.74 -1.89
N PHE A 106 3.23 35.94 -1.53
CA PHE A 106 3.67 37.03 -0.64
C PHE A 106 4.46 38.13 -1.37
N GLU A 107 4.73 37.99 -2.67
CA GLU A 107 5.46 38.99 -3.46
C GLU A 107 4.66 40.29 -3.71
N ASP A 108 3.33 40.23 -3.60
CA ASP A 108 2.46 41.42 -3.64
C ASP A 108 2.30 41.99 -2.21
N ASP A 109 2.67 43.26 -2.01
CA ASP A 109 2.69 44.04 -0.75
C ASP A 109 1.47 43.91 0.21
N SER A 110 0.38 43.25 -0.22
CA SER A 110 -0.72 42.80 0.63
C SER A 110 -1.56 41.73 -0.07
N ILE A 111 -1.59 40.50 0.44
CA ILE A 111 -2.49 39.44 -0.02
C ILE A 111 -3.58 39.15 1.02
N GLU A 112 -4.82 39.04 0.54
CA GLU A 112 -5.99 38.64 1.32
C GLU A 112 -6.28 37.15 1.10
N LEU A 113 -5.97 36.30 2.07
CA LEU A 113 -6.21 34.86 2.00
C LEU A 113 -7.45 34.47 2.79
N LEU A 114 -8.25 33.54 2.26
CA LEU A 114 -9.42 33.03 2.97
C LEU A 114 -9.09 31.71 3.65
N CYS A 115 -9.27 31.65 4.97
CA CYS A 115 -9.15 30.38 5.69
C CYS A 115 -10.21 29.38 5.17
N PRO A 116 -9.82 28.17 4.74
CA PRO A 116 -10.75 27.18 4.19
C PRO A 116 -11.75 26.63 5.21
N LYS A 117 -11.48 26.80 6.51
CA LYS A 117 -12.29 26.27 7.61
C LYS A 117 -13.33 27.26 8.13
N CYS A 118 -12.98 28.53 8.26
CA CYS A 118 -13.86 29.55 8.84
C CYS A 118 -14.14 30.75 7.93
N ASN A 119 -13.55 30.79 6.73
CA ASN A 119 -13.65 31.89 5.77
C ASN A 119 -13.21 33.25 6.33
N THR A 120 -12.41 33.27 7.40
CA THR A 120 -11.75 34.47 7.89
C THR A 120 -10.72 34.94 6.86
N VAL A 121 -10.69 36.25 6.60
CA VAL A 121 -9.66 36.90 5.77
C VAL A 121 -8.38 37.05 6.59
N LEU A 122 -7.29 36.50 6.10
CA LEU A 122 -5.94 36.63 6.65
C LEU A 122 -5.21 37.67 5.80
N GLU A 123 -4.77 38.76 6.43
CA GLU A 123 -3.83 39.72 5.82
C GLU A 123 -2.43 39.41 6.33
N VAL A 124 -1.52 39.07 5.43
CA VAL A 124 -0.09 38.87 5.78
C VAL A 124 0.70 40.04 5.22
N LYS A 125 1.52 40.66 6.07
CA LYS A 125 2.44 41.74 5.68
C LYS A 125 3.87 41.23 5.80
N ASP A 126 4.62 41.49 4.74
CA ASP A 126 6.02 41.11 4.53
C ASP A 126 6.89 41.40 5.78
N ILE A 127 7.42 40.35 6.40
CA ILE A 127 8.26 40.46 7.60
C ILE A 127 9.71 40.44 7.12
N ASN A 128 10.36 41.60 7.07
CA ASN A 128 11.78 41.71 6.73
C ASN A 128 12.64 40.82 7.65
N GLU A 129 13.57 40.05 7.08
CA GLU A 129 14.41 39.00 7.72
C GLU A 129 15.25 39.41 8.96
N ASP A 130 15.23 40.66 9.41
CA ASP A 130 16.08 41.15 10.51
C ASP A 130 15.37 41.30 11.88
N GLU A 131 14.05 41.06 12.01
CA GLU A 131 13.33 41.16 13.28
C GLU A 131 12.44 39.93 13.57
N VAL A 132 13.08 38.78 13.78
CA VAL A 132 12.44 37.61 14.41
C VAL A 132 12.37 37.85 15.93
N ASP A 133 11.46 38.73 16.37
CA ASP A 133 10.83 38.72 17.70
C ASP A 133 9.80 39.86 17.78
N GLU A 134 8.52 39.50 17.97
CA GLU A 134 7.32 40.36 18.08
C GLU A 134 6.59 40.70 16.76
N ILE A 135 5.71 39.79 16.32
CA ILE A 135 4.57 40.17 15.46
C ILE A 135 3.64 41.06 16.29
N ILE A 136 3.76 42.38 16.09
CA ILE A 136 2.73 43.35 16.47
C ILE A 136 1.92 43.64 15.22
N LEU A 137 0.67 43.18 15.18
CA LEU A 137 -0.33 43.71 14.25
C LEU A 137 -1.35 44.52 15.05
N GLU A 138 -1.33 45.83 14.83
CA GLU A 138 -2.30 46.78 15.39
C GLU A 138 -3.71 46.45 14.89
N GLU A 139 -4.66 46.37 15.82
CA GLU A 139 -6.09 46.39 15.54
C GLU A 139 -6.51 47.72 14.91
N ALA A 140 -7.10 47.70 13.71
CA ALA A 140 -8.22 48.58 13.33
C ALA A 140 -8.85 48.16 11.98
#